data_AF-A0A973R1H0-F1
#
_entry.id   AF-A0A973R1H0-F1
#
_cell.length_a   1.000
_cell.length_b   1.000
_cell.length_c   1.000
_cell.angle_alpha   90.00
_cell.angle_beta   90.00
_cell.angle_gamma   90.00
#
_symmetry.space_group_name_H-M   'P 1'
#
loop_
_entity.id
_entity.type
_entity.pdbx_description
1 polymer ?
#
loop_
_entity_poly.entity_id
_entity_poly.type
_entity_poly.pdbx_seq_one_letter_code
_entity_poly.pdbx_strand_id
1 'polypeptide(L)'
;MTTSSVEDVLPLAPLQEGLLFHALYEQEARGLYLTQTAIRLTGPLSEDRLRRAASALLARHPNLRASFRYRGTGEPVQVIHRDPELLWTTIDIAA
;
A
#
# COMPACT_ATOMS: atom_id res chain seq x y z
N MET A 1 25.89 10.51 -3.52
CA MET A 1 25.58 9.11 -3.18
C MET A 1 24.09 8.92 -3.41
N THR A 2 23.68 8.15 -4.41
CA THR A 2 22.27 7.85 -4.66
C THR A 2 21.79 6.87 -3.62
N THR A 3 20.99 7.33 -2.65
CA THR A 3 20.33 6.47 -1.67
C THR A 3 19.29 5.60 -2.39
N SER A 4 19.35 4.30 -2.16
CA SER A 4 18.38 3.33 -2.70
C SER A 4 16.94 3.70 -2.29
N SER A 5 15.97 3.50 -3.19
CA SER A 5 14.54 3.63 -2.89
C SER A 5 14.01 2.51 -1.99
N VAL A 6 14.80 1.45 -1.79
CA VAL A 6 14.50 0.32 -0.89
C VAL A 6 15.03 0.64 0.51
N GLU A 7 14.16 0.52 1.50
CA GLU A 7 14.49 0.59 2.92
C GLU A 7 14.90 -0.79 3.46
N ASP A 8 14.12 -1.84 3.16
CA ASP A 8 14.35 -3.19 3.67
C ASP A 8 13.73 -4.27 2.77
N VAL A 9 14.18 -5.52 2.93
CA VAL A 9 13.64 -6.72 2.27
C VAL A 9 13.45 -7.82 3.29
N LEU A 10 12.20 -8.20 3.53
CA LEU A 10 11.80 -9.14 4.57
C LEU A 10 11.11 -10.39 3.99
N PRO A 11 11.14 -11.54 4.69
CA PRO A 11 10.29 -12.67 4.34
C PRO A 11 8.80 -12.33 4.55
N LEU A 12 7.92 -13.10 3.91
CA LEU A 12 6.48 -13.01 4.18
C LEU A 12 6.12 -13.82 5.43
N ALA A 13 5.10 -13.36 6.16
CA ALA A 13 4.42 -14.21 7.13
C ALA A 13 3.59 -15.28 6.41
N PRO A 14 3.32 -16.45 7.03
CA PRO A 14 2.58 -17.53 6.38
C PRO A 14 1.22 -17.13 5.78
N LEU A 15 0.49 -16.22 6.44
CA LEU A 15 -0.76 -15.69 5.89
C LEU A 15 -0.53 -14.84 4.63
N GLN A 16 0.51 -14.01 4.60
CA GLN A 16 0.83 -13.18 3.44
C GLN A 16 1.20 -14.05 2.23
N GLU A 17 1.88 -15.18 2.43
CA GLU A 17 2.18 -16.13 1.35
C GLU A 17 0.91 -16.72 0.73
N GLY A 18 -0.04 -17.16 1.56
CA GLY A 18 -1.32 -17.65 1.10
C GLY A 18 -2.11 -16.60 0.32
N LEU A 19 -2.16 -15.36 0.85
CA LEU A 19 -2.83 -14.25 0.17
C LEU A 19 -2.18 -13.92 -1.19
N LEU A 20 -0.85 -13.91 -1.26
CA LEU A 20 -0.12 -13.67 -2.51
C LEU A 20 -0.39 -14.77 -3.54
N PHE A 21 -0.43 -16.03 -3.12
CA PHE A 21 -0.78 -17.15 -3.99
C PHE A 21 -2.17 -16.97 -4.61
N HIS A 22 -3.20 -16.75 -3.79
CA HIS A 22 -4.56 -16.53 -4.29
C HIS A 22 -4.65 -15.32 -5.24
N ALA A 23 -4.01 -14.20 -4.90
CA ALA A 23 -4.05 -12.98 -5.71
C ALA A 23 -3.43 -13.16 -7.12
N LEU A 24 -2.46 -14.07 -7.29
CA LEU A 24 -1.77 -14.29 -8.56
C LEU A 24 -2.39 -15.39 -9.42
N TYR A 25 -2.92 -16.45 -8.81
CA TYR A 25 -3.31 -17.67 -9.53
C TYR A 25 -4.82 -17.84 -9.68
N GLU A 26 -5.64 -17.21 -8.85
CA GLU A 26 -7.10 -17.31 -8.95
C GLU A 26 -7.66 -16.03 -9.59
N GLN A 27 -8.09 -16.13 -10.86
CA GLN A 27 -8.72 -15.00 -11.59
C GLN A 27 -9.94 -14.46 -10.83
N GLU A 28 -10.69 -15.35 -10.17
CA GLU A 28 -11.87 -15.04 -9.36
C GLU A 28 -11.52 -14.41 -8.00
N ALA A 29 -10.29 -14.64 -7.49
CA ALA A 29 -9.81 -14.03 -6.26
C ALA A 29 -9.30 -12.59 -6.49
N ARG A 30 -9.24 -12.10 -7.75
CA ARG A 30 -8.92 -10.71 -8.04
C ARG A 30 -9.94 -9.80 -7.38
N GLY A 31 -9.52 -9.15 -6.30
CA GLY A 31 -10.37 -8.27 -5.51
C GLY A 31 -10.88 -8.87 -4.20
N LEU A 32 -10.74 -10.18 -3.98
CA LEU A 32 -11.22 -10.85 -2.76
C LEU A 32 -10.60 -10.27 -1.48
N TYR A 33 -9.34 -9.85 -1.57
CA TYR A 33 -8.59 -9.26 -0.45
C TYR A 33 -8.45 -7.74 -0.55
N LEU A 34 -9.21 -7.08 -1.43
CA LEU A 34 -9.28 -5.63 -1.46
C LEU A 34 -10.30 -5.15 -0.44
N THR A 35 -9.83 -4.40 0.56
CA THR A 35 -10.71 -3.70 1.50
C THR A 35 -10.90 -2.26 1.04
N GLN A 36 -12.15 -1.84 0.91
CA GLN A 36 -12.52 -0.45 0.65
C GLN A 36 -13.25 0.12 1.86
N THR A 37 -12.85 1.32 2.28
CA THR A 37 -13.49 2.04 3.39
C THR A 37 -13.92 3.41 2.91
N ALA A 38 -15.21 3.70 3.02
CA ALA A 38 -15.79 5.00 2.72
C ALA A 38 -16.18 5.69 4.02
N ILE A 39 -15.75 6.94 4.19
CA ILE A 39 -16.05 7.75 5.38
C ILE A 39 -16.72 9.03 4.93
N ARG A 40 -17.91 9.31 5.47
CA ARG A 40 -18.60 10.59 5.29
C ARG A 40 -18.21 11.55 6.41
N LEU A 41 -17.64 12.69 6.03
CA LEU A 41 -17.29 13.76 6.94
C LEU A 41 -18.24 14.95 6.71
N THR A 42 -18.73 15.55 7.78
CA THR A 42 -19.63 16.71 7.73
C THR A 42 -19.02 17.88 8.48
N GLY A 43 -19.09 19.07 7.89
CA GLY A 43 -18.51 20.30 8.44
C GLY A 43 -17.24 20.74 7.71
N PRO A 44 -16.53 21.75 8.23
CA PRO A 44 -15.31 22.26 7.61
C PRO A 44 -14.23 21.17 7.52
N LEU A 45 -13.80 20.87 6.29
CA LEU A 45 -12.73 19.92 6.01
C LEU A 45 -11.57 20.64 5.31
N SER A 46 -10.36 20.51 5.87
CA SER A 46 -9.14 20.95 5.20
C SER A 46 -8.51 19.76 4.49
N GLU A 47 -8.57 19.77 3.16
CA GLU A 47 -7.94 18.74 2.33
C GLU A 47 -6.45 18.60 2.63
N ASP A 48 -5.73 19.72 2.75
CA ASP A 48 -4.29 19.72 3.03
C ASP A 48 -3.95 19.02 4.35
N ARG A 49 -4.77 19.22 5.39
CA ARG A 49 -4.58 18.54 6.67
C ARG A 49 -4.80 17.04 6.53
N LEU A 50 -5.81 16.62 5.77
CA LEU A 50 -6.11 15.21 5.54
C LEU A 50 -5.00 14.54 4.71
N ARG A 51 -4.51 15.19 3.66
CA ARG A 51 -3.41 14.70 2.82
C ARG A 51 -2.11 14.55 3.62
N ARG A 52 -1.78 15.52 4.49
CA ARG A 52 -0.62 15.41 5.40
C ARG A 52 -0.77 14.27 6.39
N ALA A 53 -1.96 14.05 6.94
CA ALA A 53 -2.21 12.92 7.84
C ALA A 53 -2.04 11.57 7.11
N ALA A 54 -2.57 11.43 5.90
CA ALA A 54 -2.39 10.24 5.07
C ALA A 54 -0.90 9.99 4.75
N SER A 55 -0.16 11.04 4.39
CA SER A 55 1.28 10.95 4.13
C SER A 55 2.06 10.51 5.38
N ALA A 56 1.70 11.03 6.56
CA ALA A 56 2.32 10.64 7.82
C ALA A 56 2.05 9.17 8.18
N LEU A 57 0.83 8.66 7.90
CA LEU A 57 0.52 7.24 8.07
C LEU A 57 1.41 6.37 7.16
N LEU A 58 1.53 6.75 5.89
CA LEU A 58 2.37 6.03 4.92
C LEU A 58 3.83 5.98 5.39
N ALA A 59 4.41 7.12 5.77
CA ALA A 59 5.78 7.20 6.27
C ALA A 59 5.99 6.35 7.54
N ARG A 60 5.04 6.39 8.48
CA ARG A 60 5.16 5.71 9.79
C ARG A 60 5.04 4.19 9.71
N HIS A 61 4.29 3.65 8.74
CA HIS A 61 3.91 2.24 8.71
C HIS A 61 4.55 1.49 7.52
N PRO A 62 5.61 0.69 7.73
CA PRO A 62 6.28 -0.07 6.67
C PRO A 62 5.33 -0.94 5.83
N ASN A 63 4.31 -1.52 6.46
CA ASN A 63 3.33 -2.38 5.77
C ASN A 63 2.50 -1.62 4.72
N LEU A 64 2.30 -0.30 4.86
CA LEU A 64 1.64 0.53 3.85
C LEU A 64 2.56 0.88 2.69
N ARG A 65 3.88 0.66 2.86
CA ARG A 65 4.94 0.93 1.88
C ARG A 65 5.55 -0.36 1.34
N ALA A 66 4.89 -1.50 1.52
CA ALA A 66 5.39 -2.80 1.09
C ALA A 66 4.93 -3.12 -0.34
N SER A 67 5.81 -3.71 -1.14
CA SER A 67 5.43 -4.45 -2.35
C SER A 67 5.94 -5.88 -2.28
N PHE A 68 5.24 -6.81 -2.94
CA PHE A 68 5.61 -8.23 -2.93
C PHE A 68 6.32 -8.60 -4.24
N ARG A 69 7.41 -9.35 -4.14
CA ARG A 69 8.24 -9.78 -5.28
C ARG A 69 8.75 -11.19 -5.06
N TYR A 70 8.99 -11.92 -6.15
CA TYR A 70 9.76 -13.16 -6.10
C TYR A 70 11.22 -12.86 -6.37
N ARG A 71 12.12 -13.42 -5.56
CA ARG A 71 13.55 -13.47 -5.86
C ARG A 71 13.79 -14.40 -7.06
N GLY A 72 14.97 -14.30 -7.67
CA GLY A 72 15.38 -15.24 -8.73
C GLY A 72 15.43 -16.70 -8.26
N THR A 73 15.49 -16.95 -6.95
CA THR A 73 15.39 -18.26 -6.32
C THR A 73 13.96 -18.81 -6.22
N GLY A 74 12.95 -18.00 -6.51
CA GLY A 74 11.53 -18.36 -6.35
C GLY A 74 10.95 -18.07 -4.96
N GLU A 75 11.75 -17.53 -4.02
CA GLU A 75 11.27 -17.14 -2.69
C GLU A 75 10.49 -15.81 -2.76
N PRO A 76 9.25 -15.73 -2.23
CA PRO A 76 8.52 -14.48 -2.12
C PRO A 76 9.10 -13.61 -0.98
N VAL A 77 9.24 -12.32 -1.24
CA VAL A 77 9.70 -11.33 -0.26
C VAL A 77 8.84 -10.07 -0.32
N GLN A 78 8.78 -9.36 0.80
CA GLN A 78 8.23 -8.01 0.85
C GLN A 78 9.37 -7.00 0.81
N VAL A 79 9.27 -6.06 -0.12
CA VAL A 79 10.20 -4.94 -0.31
C VAL A 79 9.57 -3.70 0.29
N ILE A 80 10.23 -3.11 1.29
CA ILE A 80 9.78 -1.88 1.94
C ILE A 80 10.39 -0.68 1.22
N HIS A 81 9.55 0.21 0.69
CA HIS A 81 9.98 1.41 -0.06
C HIS A 81 10.17 2.58 0.89
N ARG A 82 11.32 3.27 0.84
CA ARG A 82 11.67 4.34 1.78
C ARG A 82 10.67 5.49 1.80
N ASP A 83 10.37 6.08 0.64
CA ASP A 83 9.48 7.24 0.52
C ASP A 83 8.57 7.11 -0.71
N PRO A 84 7.55 6.23 -0.68
CA PRO A 84 6.62 6.10 -1.80
C PRO A 84 5.70 7.32 -1.88
N GLU A 85 5.34 7.68 -3.10
CA GLU A 85 4.37 8.75 -3.37
C GLU A 85 2.97 8.36 -2.86
N LEU A 86 2.30 9.30 -2.20
CA LEU A 86 0.89 9.14 -1.83
C LEU A 86 0.02 9.32 -3.08
N LEU A 87 -0.59 8.22 -3.55
CA LEU A 87 -1.57 8.26 -4.62
C LEU A 87 -2.89 8.85 -4.11
N TRP A 88 -3.03 10.16 -4.21
CA TRP A 88 -4.20 10.92 -3.76
C TRP A 88 -4.93 11.58 -4.93
N THR A 89 -6.25 11.40 -5.01
CA THR A 89 -7.10 12.05 -6.00
C THR A 89 -8.23 12.80 -5.31
N THR A 90 -8.45 14.05 -5.73
CA THR A 90 -9.59 14.86 -5.31
C THR A 90 -10.57 14.97 -6.46
N ILE A 91 -11.83 14.67 -6.20
CA ILE A 91 -12.92 14.76 -7.16
C ILE A 91 -13.96 15.70 -6.55
N ASP A 92 -14.17 16.85 -7.19
CA ASP A 92 -15.30 17.71 -6.88
C ASP A 92 -16.53 17.20 -7.65
N ILE A 93 -17.56 16.80 -6.93
CA ILE A 93 -18.80 16.26 -7.48
C ILE A 93 -19.85 17.35 -7.75
N ALA A 94 -19.56 18.61 -7.41
CA ALA A 94 -20.45 19.75 -7.63
C ALA A 94 -20.13 20.53 -8.92
N ALA A 95 -19.02 20.20 -9.60
CA ALA A 95 -18.58 20.81 -10.85
C ALA A 95 -19.18 20.14 -12.10
#